data_AF-A0AA35QRE8-F1
#
_entry.id   AF-A0AA35QRE8-F1
#
_cell.length_a   1.000
_cell.length_b   1.000
_cell.length_c   1.000
_cell.angle_alpha   90.00
_cell.angle_beta   90.00
_cell.angle_gamma   90.00
#
_symmetry.space_group_name_H-M   'P 1'
#
loop_
_entity.id
_entity.type
_entity.pdbx_description
1 polymer ?
#
loop_
_entity_poly.entity_id
_entity_poly.type
_entity_poly.pdbx_seq_one_letter_code
_entity_poly.pdbx_strand_id
1 'polypeptide(L)'
;LNSKATLNEYVQILPLPKFNSDLSEGTPCSVAGWDWVYKGWSPNVTIFGRSRCKRLYHYYYNYGNVCSRRQNKNVFKGITGGPLVCNGVAEGIILYRYPGIYTRISHYLPWIKRTMNL
;
A
#
# COMPACT_ATOMS: atom_id res chain seq x y z
N LEU A 1 12.76 -2.85 -15.72
CA LEU A 1 12.66 -1.92 -16.86
C LEU A 1 13.89 -2.11 -17.73
N ASN A 2 13.76 -2.05 -19.05
CA ASN A 2 14.92 -2.19 -19.95
C ASN A 2 15.76 -0.90 -20.03
N SER A 3 15.25 0.22 -19.49
CA SER A 3 15.93 1.50 -19.36
C SER A 3 15.34 2.30 -18.18
N LYS A 4 16.03 3.36 -17.75
CA LYS A 4 15.49 4.30 -16.75
C LYS A 4 14.29 5.05 -17.33
N ALA A 5 13.23 5.21 -16.56
CA ALA A 5 12.08 6.01 -16.97
C ALA A 5 12.43 7.50 -16.97
N THR A 6 11.95 8.25 -17.97
CA THR A 6 12.08 9.71 -18.03
C THR A 6 11.02 10.35 -17.14
N LEU A 7 11.44 11.15 -16.16
CA LEU A 7 10.54 11.88 -15.28
C LEU A 7 9.98 13.12 -15.97
N ASN A 8 8.70 13.41 -15.74
CA ASN A 8 8.00 14.58 -16.27
C ASN A 8 6.78 14.91 -15.41
N GLU A 9 5.88 15.78 -15.88
CA GLU A 9 4.66 16.17 -15.16
C GLU A 9 3.67 15.00 -14.94
N TYR A 10 3.74 13.93 -15.74
CA TYR A 10 2.90 12.74 -15.65
C TYR A 10 3.59 11.55 -14.95
N VAL A 11 4.92 11.56 -14.89
CA VAL A 11 5.75 10.46 -14.36
C VAL A 11 6.66 10.99 -13.26
N GLN A 12 6.32 10.66 -12.02
CA GLN A 12 7.06 11.05 -10.81
C GLN A 12 7.30 9.85 -9.89
N ILE A 13 8.31 9.97 -9.03
CA ILE A 13 8.69 8.93 -8.06
C ILE A 13 7.93 9.17 -6.75
N LEU A 14 7.33 8.11 -6.21
CA LEU A 14 6.81 8.14 -4.85
C LEU A 14 7.95 7.91 -3.84
N PRO A 15 8.07 8.73 -2.79
CA PRO A 15 9.05 8.50 -1.74
C PRO A 15 8.77 7.18 -1.01
N LEU A 16 9.86 6.53 -0.59
CA LEU A 16 9.82 5.36 0.27
C LEU A 16 9.67 5.79 1.75
N PRO A 17 9.04 4.95 2.59
CA PRO A 17 8.86 5.25 4.00
C PRO A 17 10.18 5.17 4.76
N LYS A 18 10.18 5.63 6.01
CA LYS A 18 11.34 5.46 6.91
C LYS A 18 11.47 3.99 7.31
N PHE A 19 12.69 3.57 7.61
CA PHE A 19 12.93 2.19 8.03
C PHE A 19 12.07 1.83 9.24
N ASN A 20 11.32 0.73 9.12
CA ASN A 20 10.45 0.19 10.16
C ASN A 20 9.41 1.18 10.73
N SER A 21 9.10 2.28 10.02
CA SER A 21 7.99 3.16 10.41
C SER A 21 6.66 2.43 10.31
N ASP A 22 5.69 2.87 11.09
CA ASP A 22 4.34 2.32 11.08
C ASP A 22 3.30 3.41 10.92
N LEU A 23 2.11 3.01 10.48
CA LEU A 23 0.98 3.92 10.28
C LEU A 23 0.08 3.92 11.51
N SER A 24 -0.33 5.12 11.93
CA SER A 24 -1.31 5.27 13.00
C SER A 24 -2.69 4.78 12.55
N GLU A 25 -3.49 4.30 13.50
CA GLU A 25 -4.89 4.00 13.23
C GLU A 25 -5.61 5.28 12.78
N GLY A 26 -6.47 5.17 11.77
CA GLY A 26 -7.19 6.33 11.25
C GLY A 26 -6.45 7.07 10.13
N THR A 27 -5.18 6.77 9.83
CA THR A 27 -4.45 7.44 8.76
C THR A 27 -5.19 7.26 7.42
N PRO A 28 -5.54 8.36 6.72
CA PRO A 28 -6.15 8.29 5.40
C PRO A 28 -5.08 7.94 4.36
N CYS A 29 -5.44 7.03 3.48
CA CYS A 29 -4.60 6.63 2.37
C CYS A 29 -5.44 6.42 1.13
N SER A 30 -4.74 6.32 0.01
CA SER A 30 -5.31 6.13 -1.30
C SER A 30 -4.66 4.93 -1.98
N VAL A 31 -5.37 4.37 -2.94
CA VAL A 31 -4.85 3.31 -3.80
C VAL A 31 -5.09 3.65 -5.25
N ALA A 32 -4.17 3.25 -6.10
CA ALA A 32 -4.24 3.50 -7.54
C ALA A 32 -4.25 2.17 -8.29
N GLY A 33 -5.05 2.09 -9.35
CA GLY A 33 -5.00 0.96 -10.27
C GLY A 33 -6.16 0.96 -11.27
N TRP A 34 -6.06 0.04 -12.22
CA TRP A 34 -7.10 -0.23 -13.19
C TRP A 34 -7.69 -1.62 -12.96
N ASP A 35 -9.01 -1.67 -12.87
CA ASP A 35 -9.82 -2.86 -12.75
C ASP A 35 -11.04 -2.78 -13.66
N TRP A 36 -11.70 -3.92 -13.87
CA TRP A 36 -12.97 -4.07 -14.54
C TRP A 36 -14.05 -3.13 -14.00
N VAL A 37 -14.10 -2.94 -12.68
CA VAL A 37 -15.13 -2.11 -12.01
C VAL A 37 -14.61 -0.71 -11.68
N TYR A 38 -13.30 -0.50 -11.61
CA TYR A 38 -12.71 0.74 -11.13
C TYR A 38 -11.51 1.17 -11.98
N LYS A 39 -11.55 2.39 -12.52
CA LYS A 39 -10.46 2.97 -13.30
C LYS A 39 -9.98 4.25 -12.60
N GLY A 40 -8.81 4.22 -11.96
CA GLY A 40 -8.17 5.44 -11.45
C GLY A 40 -7.71 5.40 -9.99
N TRP A 41 -7.94 6.50 -9.27
CA TRP A 41 -7.38 6.80 -7.95
C TRP A 41 -8.47 6.82 -6.87
N SER A 42 -8.46 5.85 -5.95
CA SER A 42 -9.50 5.72 -4.93
C SER A 42 -9.00 6.30 -3.60
N PRO A 43 -9.54 7.45 -3.16
CA PRO A 43 -9.01 8.17 -2.00
C PRO A 43 -9.48 7.64 -0.63
N ASN A 44 -10.10 6.46 -0.56
CA ASN A 44 -10.96 6.10 0.59
C ASN A 44 -10.55 4.79 1.28
N VAL A 45 -9.29 4.66 1.70
CA VAL A 45 -8.92 3.63 2.68
C VAL A 45 -8.36 4.26 3.96
N THR A 46 -8.76 3.71 5.10
CA THR A 46 -8.34 4.21 6.41
C THR A 46 -7.60 3.11 7.14
N ILE A 47 -6.38 3.36 7.61
CA ILE A 47 -5.58 2.34 8.28
C ILE A 47 -6.21 1.87 9.59
N PHE A 48 -6.11 0.57 9.85
CA PHE A 48 -6.34 0.00 11.17
C PHE A 48 -5.03 -0.11 11.94
N GLY A 49 -5.09 0.18 13.25
CA GLY A 49 -3.97 -0.09 14.14
C GLY A 49 -3.65 -1.58 14.19
N ARG A 50 -2.40 -1.91 14.51
CA ARG A 50 -1.87 -3.28 14.61
C ARG A 50 -2.77 -4.22 15.40
N SER A 51 -3.18 -3.81 16.60
CA SER A 51 -4.02 -4.62 17.49
C SER A 51 -5.39 -4.92 16.89
N ARG A 52 -6.00 -3.92 16.23
CA ARG A 52 -7.28 -4.10 15.53
C ARG A 52 -7.12 -5.00 14.32
N CYS A 53 -6.03 -4.83 13.57
CA CYS A 53 -5.68 -5.67 12.43
C CYS A 53 -5.53 -7.14 12.81
N LYS A 54 -4.76 -7.41 13.88
CA LYS A 54 -4.55 -8.75 14.44
C LYS A 54 -5.86 -9.38 14.89
N ARG A 55 -6.74 -8.62 15.55
CA ARG A 55 -8.03 -9.10 16.04
C ARG A 55 -8.99 -9.46 14.91
N LEU A 56 -9.07 -8.63 13.88
CA LEU A 56 -10.02 -8.84 12.78
C LEU A 56 -9.51 -9.86 11.76
N TYR A 57 -8.19 -9.95 11.55
CA TYR A 57 -7.57 -10.66 10.43
C TYR A 57 -6.39 -11.51 10.89
N HIS A 58 -6.57 -12.30 11.94
CA HIS A 58 -5.49 -13.02 12.61
C HIS A 58 -4.66 -13.89 11.65
N TYR A 59 -5.30 -14.54 10.68
CA TYR A 59 -4.62 -15.37 9.68
C TYR A 59 -3.72 -14.58 8.71
N TYR A 60 -4.02 -13.31 8.44
CA TYR A 60 -3.27 -12.47 7.51
C TYR A 60 -2.32 -11.49 8.21
N TYR A 61 -2.41 -11.41 9.54
CA TYR A 61 -1.63 -10.47 10.32
C TYR A 61 -0.22 -10.97 10.58
N ASN A 62 0.76 -10.14 10.22
CA ASN A 62 2.14 -10.23 10.67
C ASN A 62 2.78 -8.82 10.65
N TYR A 63 4.02 -8.68 11.12
CA TYR A 63 4.73 -7.39 11.13
C TYR A 63 5.06 -6.85 9.73
N GLY A 64 5.09 -7.72 8.72
CA GLY A 64 5.31 -7.38 7.33
C GLY A 64 4.07 -6.86 6.61
N ASN A 65 2.89 -6.85 7.25
CA ASN A 65 1.65 -6.41 6.63
C ASN A 65 1.05 -5.19 7.34
N VAL A 66 0.18 -4.45 6.66
CA VAL A 66 -0.72 -3.45 7.22
C VAL A 66 -2.13 -3.73 6.70
N CYS A 67 -3.17 -3.34 7.44
CA CYS A 67 -4.53 -3.46 6.95
C CYS A 67 -5.34 -2.18 7.15
N SER A 68 -6.44 -2.09 6.43
CA SER A 68 -7.30 -0.92 6.41
C SER A 68 -8.77 -1.30 6.55
N ARG A 69 -9.59 -0.32 6.88
CA ARG A 69 -11.01 -0.34 6.67
C ARG A 69 -11.30 -0.06 5.20
N ARG A 70 -12.04 -0.95 4.54
CA ARG A 70 -12.74 -0.60 3.30
C ARG A 70 -14.13 -0.06 3.61
N GLN A 71 -14.50 1.01 2.92
CA GLN A 71 -15.89 1.51 2.89
C GLN A 71 -16.74 0.83 1.81
N ASN A 72 -16.14 0.26 0.76
CA ASN A 72 -16.90 -0.26 -0.39
C ASN A 72 -16.28 -1.54 -0.98
N LYS A 73 -17.06 -2.63 -1.09
CA LYS A 73 -16.58 -4.01 -1.38
C LYS A 73 -16.09 -4.22 -2.83
N ASN A 74 -16.60 -3.43 -3.79
CA ASN A 74 -16.47 -3.72 -5.23
C ASN A 74 -15.24 -3.09 -5.92
N VAL A 75 -14.57 -2.14 -5.28
CA VAL A 75 -13.54 -1.28 -5.91
C VAL A 75 -12.24 -2.02 -6.28
N PHE A 76 -12.08 -3.27 -5.86
CA PHE A 76 -10.79 -3.93 -5.86
C PHE A 76 -10.82 -5.36 -6.46
N LYS A 77 -11.15 -5.56 -7.74
CA LYS A 77 -10.67 -6.70 -8.56
C LYS A 77 -9.50 -6.18 -9.46
N GLY A 78 -8.60 -6.95 -10.07
CA GLY A 78 -7.48 -6.41 -10.92
C GLY A 78 -6.27 -5.60 -10.33
N ILE A 79 -6.45 -4.83 -9.27
CA ILE A 79 -5.51 -4.06 -8.39
C ILE A 79 -4.16 -4.55 -7.84
N THR A 80 -4.00 -5.87 -7.76
CA THR A 80 -2.98 -6.48 -6.89
C THR A 80 -1.59 -6.04 -7.34
N GLY A 81 -0.71 -5.70 -6.39
CA GLY A 81 0.59 -5.09 -6.70
C GLY A 81 0.57 -3.55 -6.84
N GLY A 82 -0.63 -2.94 -6.89
CA GLY A 82 -0.77 -1.48 -6.87
C GLY A 82 -0.33 -0.85 -5.54
N PRO A 83 0.00 0.45 -5.54
CA PRO A 83 0.49 1.14 -4.34
C PRO A 83 -0.64 1.49 -3.38
N LEU A 84 -0.35 1.41 -2.09
CA LEU A 84 -1.04 2.12 -1.02
C LEU A 84 -0.21 3.36 -0.69
N VAL A 85 -0.81 4.53 -0.89
CA VAL A 85 -0.16 5.83 -0.69
C VAL A 85 -0.81 6.55 0.49
N CYS A 86 -0.02 6.89 1.50
CA CYS A 86 -0.48 7.68 2.65
C CYS A 86 0.41 8.91 2.77
N ASN A 87 -0.19 10.10 2.90
CA ASN A 87 0.57 11.36 3.01
C ASN A 87 1.64 11.53 1.91
N GLY A 88 1.35 11.07 0.68
CA GLY A 88 2.27 11.14 -0.46
C GLY A 88 3.40 10.09 -0.45
N VAL A 89 3.43 9.16 0.50
CA VAL A 89 4.47 8.12 0.63
C VAL A 89 3.92 6.75 0.22
N ALA A 90 4.72 5.95 -0.48
CA ALA A 90 4.39 4.56 -0.80
C ALA A 90 4.57 3.67 0.43
N GLU A 91 3.49 3.50 1.20
CA GLU A 91 3.55 2.78 2.49
C GLU A 91 3.26 1.29 2.37
N GLY A 92 2.53 0.89 1.33
CA GLY A 92 2.25 -0.52 1.12
C GLY A 92 2.01 -0.93 -0.32
N ILE A 93 1.98 -2.25 -0.52
CA ILE A 93 1.68 -2.90 -1.80
C ILE A 93 0.45 -3.78 -1.60
N ILE A 94 -0.54 -3.66 -2.48
CA ILE A 94 -1.81 -4.38 -2.35
C ILE A 94 -1.59 -5.89 -2.49
N LEU A 95 -1.84 -6.63 -1.41
CA LEU A 95 -1.74 -8.09 -1.36
C LEU A 95 -3.13 -8.73 -1.48
N TYR A 96 -4.03 -8.37 -0.57
CA TYR A 96 -5.37 -8.95 -0.50
C TYR A 96 -6.42 -7.90 -0.21
N ARG A 97 -7.65 -8.10 -0.70
CA ARG A 97 -8.59 -6.99 -0.88
C ARG A 97 -9.81 -7.05 0.02
N TYR A 98 -10.00 -8.20 0.66
CA TYR A 98 -11.01 -8.37 1.68
C TYR A 98 -10.38 -9.08 2.87
N PRO A 99 -9.70 -8.32 3.74
CA PRO A 99 -10.14 -7.00 4.21
C PRO A 99 -9.43 -5.74 3.68
N GLY A 100 -8.46 -5.87 2.79
CA GLY A 100 -7.51 -4.78 2.51
C GLY A 100 -6.27 -4.99 3.35
N ILE A 101 -5.46 -5.94 2.92
CA ILE A 101 -4.14 -6.30 3.43
C ILE A 101 -3.13 -5.85 2.42
N TYR A 102 -2.08 -5.20 2.91
CA TYR A 102 -1.00 -4.66 2.12
C TYR A 102 0.31 -5.13 2.71
N THR A 103 1.28 -5.47 1.87
CA THR A 103 2.67 -5.62 2.30
C THR A 103 3.18 -4.26 2.76
N ARG A 104 3.72 -4.15 3.98
CA ARG A 104 4.25 -2.91 4.55
C ARG A 104 5.66 -2.65 4.03
N ILE A 105 5.83 -1.62 3.21
CA ILE A 105 7.11 -1.32 2.54
C ILE A 105 8.22 -1.05 3.55
N SER A 106 7.94 -0.34 4.66
CA SER A 106 8.95 -0.01 5.69
C SER A 106 9.60 -1.24 6.34
N HIS A 107 8.90 -2.39 6.38
CA HIS A 107 9.43 -3.64 6.91
C HIS A 107 10.46 -4.27 5.97
N TYR A 108 10.23 -4.18 4.66
CA TYR A 108 11.10 -4.75 3.62
C TYR A 108 12.13 -3.76 3.08
N LEU A 109 12.18 -2.53 3.62
CA LEU A 109 13.04 -1.46 3.13
C LEU A 109 14.53 -1.85 3.04
N PRO A 110 15.14 -2.61 3.97
CA PRO A 110 16.52 -3.06 3.82
C PRO A 110 16.74 -3.94 2.59
N TRP A 111 15.80 -4.84 2.29
CA TRP A 111 15.85 -5.67 1.10
C TRP A 111 15.68 -4.83 -0.16
N ILE A 112 14.70 -3.90 -0.18
CA ILE A 112 14.47 -2.99 -1.31
C ILE A 112 15.73 -2.19 -1.62
N LYS A 113 16.34 -1.55 -0.60
CA LYS A 113 17.55 -0.76 -0.79
C LYS A 113 18.72 -1.58 -1.31
N ARG A 114 18.94 -2.78 -0.77
CA ARG A 114 19.99 -3.69 -1.25
C ARG A 114 19.75 -4.15 -2.68
N THR A 115 18.51 -4.47 -3.06
CA THR A 115 18.19 -4.95 -4.41
C THR A 115 18.23 -3.83 -5.45
N MET A 116 17.82 -2.62 -5.08
CA MET A 116 17.80 -1.46 -5.97
C MET A 116 19.11 -0.66 -5.96
N ASN A 117 20.05 -0.98 -5.06
CA ASN A 117 21.27 -0.21 -4.79
C ASN A 117 20.96 1.26 -4.46
N LEU A 118 20.07 1.49 -3.48
CA LEU A 118 19.65 2.81 -2.97
C LEU A 118 20.39 3.23 -1.70
#